data_AF-A0A832X145-F1
#
_entry.id   AF-A0A832X145-F1
#
_cell.length_a   1.000
_cell.length_b   1.000
_cell.length_c   1.000
_cell.angle_alpha   90.00
_cell.angle_beta   90.00
_cell.angle_gamma   90.00
#
_symmetry.space_group_name_H-M   'P 1'
#
loop_
_entity.id
_entity.type
_entity.pdbx_description
1 polymer ?
#
loop_
_entity_poly.entity_id
_entity_poly.type
_entity_poly.pdbx_seq_one_letter_code
_entity_poly.pdbx_strand_id
1 'polypeptide(L)' 'MNIDNLRKNGCFSEKPEEQIRFVRKFIDIGFTHIYVHSAASDQLAFIKAYGKDVLPALKET' A
#
# COMPACT_ATOMS: atom_id res chain seq x y z
N MET A 1 -2.38 -7.60 19.59
CA MET A 1 -1.44 -7.05 18.58
C MET A 1 -0.51 -6.07 19.28
N ASN A 2 0.81 -6.20 19.15
CA ASN A 2 1.78 -5.25 19.74
C ASN A 2 1.98 -4.04 18.79
N ILE A 3 1.97 -2.80 19.31
CA ILE A 3 2.21 -1.55 18.57
C ILE A 3 3.55 -1.60 17.82
N ASP A 4 4.57 -2.21 18.41
CA ASP A 4 5.90 -2.31 17.77
C ASP A 4 5.86 -3.18 16.51
N ASN A 5 5.06 -4.24 16.52
CA ASN A 5 4.85 -5.10 15.34
C ASN A 5 4.02 -4.39 14.27
N LEU A 6 3.09 -3.53 14.67
CA LEU A 6 2.28 -2.75 13.73
C LEU A 6 3.16 -1.77 12.95
N ARG A 7 4.03 -1.04 13.64
CA ARG A 7 4.95 -0.07 13.02
C ARG A 7 5.95 -0.72 12.06
N LYS A 8 6.42 -1.93 12.36
CA LYS A 8 7.39 -2.64 11.52
C LYS A 8 6.81 -3.15 10.21
N ASN A 9 5.52 -3.49 10.19
CA ASN A 9 4.92 -4.24 9.08
C ASN A 9 3.88 -3.45 8.27
N GLY A 10 3.52 -2.23 8.69
CA GLY A 10 2.61 -1.36 7.96
C GLY A 10 3.29 -0.19 7.25
N CYS A 11 2.60 0.43 6.30
CA CYS A 11 2.99 1.68 5.66
C CYS A 11 2.12 2.84 6.18
N PHE A 12 2.71 3.76 6.96
CA PHE A 12 2.01 4.87 7.63
C PHE A 12 2.29 6.22 6.96
N SER A 13 2.22 6.26 5.63
CA SER A 13 2.48 7.47 4.83
C SER A 13 1.31 7.80 3.92
N GLU A 14 0.98 9.08 3.80
CA GLU A 14 -0.02 9.60 2.86
C GLU A 14 0.56 9.83 1.46
N LYS A 15 1.88 9.67 1.30
CA LYS A 15 2.58 9.88 0.02
C LYS A 15 2.44 8.66 -0.90
N PRO A 16 1.91 8.81 -2.13
CA PRO A 16 1.75 7.69 -3.07
C PRO A 16 3.06 6.95 -3.36
N GLU A 17 4.19 7.67 -3.47
CA GLU A 17 5.50 7.08 -3.74
C GLU A 17 6.00 6.14 -2.64
N GLU A 18 5.63 6.39 -1.38
CA GLU A 18 5.96 5.49 -0.27
C GLU A 18 5.11 4.22 -0.31
N GLN A 19 3.83 4.35 -0.67
CA GLN A 19 2.92 3.22 -0.85
C GLN A 19 3.37 2.33 -2.02
N ILE A 20 3.76 2.94 -3.15
CA ILE A 20 4.32 2.23 -4.31
C ILE A 20 5.57 1.45 -3.91
N ARG A 21 6.53 2.08 -3.23
CA ARG A 21 7.75 1.39 -2.75
C ARG A 21 7.42 0.27 -1.78
N PHE A 22 6.43 0.45 -0.92
CA PHE A 22 6.03 -0.57 0.03
C PHE A 22 5.46 -1.80 -0.68
N VAL A 23 4.54 -1.62 -1.64
CA VAL A 23 3.96 -2.73 -2.40
C VAL A 23 5.00 -3.43 -3.29
N ARG A 24 5.88 -2.65 -3.94
CA ARG A 24 6.94 -3.22 -4.80
C ARG A 24 7.82 -4.22 -4.09
N LYS A 25 8.13 -4.04 -2.79
CA LYS A 25 8.89 -5.03 -2.01
C LYS A 25 8.28 -6.43 -2.04
N PHE A 26 6.96 -6.53 -2.09
CA PHE A 26 6.26 -7.81 -2.17
C PHE A 26 6.23 -8.34 -3.61
N ILE A 27 6.05 -7.47 -4.60
CA ILE A 27 6.13 -7.85 -6.02
C ILE A 27 7.53 -8.39 -6.35
N ASP A 28 8.58 -7.69 -5.91
CA ASP A 28 10.00 -8.01 -6.19
C ASP A 28 10.41 -9.38 -5.61
N ILE A 29 9.72 -9.88 -4.58
CA ILE A 29 9.96 -11.21 -4.00
C ILE A 29 8.97 -12.28 -4.52
N GLY A 30 8.18 -11.95 -5.54
CA GLY A 30 7.36 -12.90 -6.30
C GLY A 30 5.89 -12.99 -5.92
N PHE A 31 5.36 -12.11 -5.06
CA PHE A 31 3.91 -12.08 -4.81
C PHE A 31 3.15 -11.51 -6.02
N THR A 32 2.19 -12.27 -6.53
CA THR A 32 1.36 -11.89 -7.70
C THR A 32 -0.03 -11.38 -7.33
N HIS A 33 -0.50 -11.68 -6.11
CA HIS A 33 -1.81 -11.28 -5.61
C HIS A 33 -1.63 -10.56 -4.27
N ILE A 34 -1.79 -9.23 -4.29
CA ILE A 34 -1.56 -8.38 -3.12
C ILE A 34 -2.88 -7.78 -2.65
N TYR A 35 -3.27 -8.11 -1.42
CA TYR A 35 -4.39 -7.48 -0.73
C TYR A 35 -3.90 -6.27 0.07
N VAL A 36 -4.56 -5.14 -0.11
CA VAL A 36 -4.26 -3.91 0.65
C VAL A 36 -5.39 -3.61 1.63
N HIS A 37 -5.03 -3.22 2.83
CA HIS A 37 -5.96 -2.82 3.89
C HIS A 37 -5.57 -1.44 4.40
N SER A 38 -6.55 -0.53 4.45
CA SER A 38 -6.38 0.80 5.00
C SER A 38 -7.10 0.93 6.33
N ALA A 39 -6.39 1.46 7.33
CA ALA A 39 -6.99 1.85 8.61
C ALA A 39 -7.48 3.32 8.62
N ALA A 40 -7.51 3.99 7.46
CA ALA A 40 -8.00 5.36 7.35
C ALA A 40 -9.48 5.47 7.74
N SER A 41 -9.86 6.60 8.34
CA SER A 41 -11.27 6.87 8.67
C SER A 41 -12.14 7.03 7.41
N ASP A 42 -11.61 7.65 6.36
CA ASP A 42 -12.28 7.80 5.07
C ASP A 42 -11.79 6.74 4.06
N GLN A 43 -12.53 5.64 3.99
CA GLN A 43 -12.24 4.53 3.08
C GLN A 43 -12.50 4.90 1.61
N LEU A 44 -13.45 5.79 1.33
CA LEU A 44 -13.76 6.19 -0.05
C LEU A 44 -12.63 7.05 -0.62
N ALA A 45 -12.10 7.98 0.17
CA ALA A 45 -10.93 8.76 -0.19
C ALA A 45 -9.71 7.84 -0.44
N PHE A 46 -9.48 6.86 0.43
CA PHE A 46 -8.43 5.86 0.23
C PHE A 46 -8.57 5.12 -1.10
N ILE A 47 -9.74 4.52 -1.38
CA ILE A 47 -9.94 3.74 -2.61
C ILE A 47 -9.72 4.62 -3.86
N LYS A 48 -10.23 5.84 -3.86
CA LYS A 48 -10.07 6.78 -5.00
C LYS A 48 -8.62 7.18 -5.22
N ALA A 49 -7.93 7.62 -4.17
CA ALA A 49 -6.53 8.03 -4.26
C ALA A 49 -5.63 6.84 -4.61
N TYR A 50 -5.81 5.69 -3.97
CA TYR A 50 -5.00 4.50 -4.23
C TYR A 50 -5.18 3.99 -5.67
N GLY A 51 -6.42 3.97 -6.16
CA GLY A 51 -6.72 3.57 -7.53
C GLY A 51 -6.16 4.53 -8.58
N LYS A 52 -6.11 5.83 -8.27
CA LYS A 52 -5.61 6.87 -9.19
C LYS A 52 -4.09 7.01 -9.16
N ASP A 53 -3.50 7.04 -7.97
CA ASP A 53 -2.12 7.52 -7.76
C ASP A 53 -1.13 6.38 -7.46
N VAL A 54 -1.60 5.18 -7.06
CA VAL A 54 -0.73 4.04 -6.70
C VAL A 54 -0.82 2.90 -7.72
N LEU A 55 -2.03 2.36 -7.97
CA LEU A 55 -2.20 1.17 -8.82
C LEU A 55 -1.61 1.32 -10.24
N PRO A 56 -1.71 2.47 -10.94
CA PRO A 56 -1.15 2.59 -12.28
C PRO A 56 0.38 2.44 -12.33
N ALA A 57 1.09 2.83 -11.27
CA ALA A 57 2.56 2.72 -11.19
C ALA A 57 3.05 1.28 -10.87
N LEU A 58 2.14 0.39 -10.50
CA LEU A 58 2.39 -1.01 -10.16
C LEU A 58 2.05 -1.98 -11.30
N LYS A 59 1.38 -1.51 -12.35
CA LYS A 59 1.12 -2.34 -13.53
C LYS A 59 2.43 -2.63 -14.26
N GLU A 60 2.70 -3.90 -14.51
CA GLU A 60 3.70 -4.30 -15.49
C GLU A 60 3.27 -3.79 -16.88
N THR A 61 4.21 -3.24 -17.66
CA THR A 61 4.04 -3.00 -19.10
C THR A 61 4.07 -4.29 -19.89
#